data_AF-A0A502JWK2-F1
#
_entry.id   AF-A0A502JWK2-F1
#
_cell.length_a   1.000
_cell.length_b   1.000
_cell.length_c   1.000
_cell.angle_alpha   90.00
_cell.angle_beta   90.00
_cell.angle_gamma   90.00
#
_symmetry.space_group_name_H-M   'P 1'
#
loop_
_entity.id
_entity.type
_entity.pdbx_description
1 polymer ?
#
loop_
_entity_poly.entity_id
_entity_poly.type
_entity_poly.pdbx_seq_one_letter_code
_entity_poly.pdbx_strand_id
1 'polypeptide(L)'
;MADKVNQTGWNLYTNGGAPALINPGDYVNFKSGNATNANVVTEASEGATISYDVNVDNTTIKIDPNGNKLTANTGDVDSVTNTEGNSKKGQVTIHKDSLEPSKTDSGKLATVDTVVKAVNNAKWFAKADNNGGEIADNAKTNDADDADGQAMGAGDKLTLKAGKNLRVKRDGANFTFATDNDVTFNKVTSNEFVVNPNGKFTVGSGATINMGDNIIHGVATGVADTDAVNVAQLKSTEHHITPATYVYNDADKSVTLTYTCLLYTSPSPRDTERSRMP
;
A
#
# COMPACT_ATOMS: atom_id res chain seq x y z
N MET A 1 81.59 -40.51 -37.67
CA MET A 1 81.35 -40.15 -36.25
C MET A 1 80.16 -39.20 -36.14
N ALA A 2 80.12 -38.10 -36.90
CA ALA A 2 78.97 -37.16 -36.93
C ALA A 2 77.61 -37.82 -37.26
N ASP A 3 77.55 -38.71 -38.28
CA ASP A 3 76.28 -39.33 -38.71
C ASP A 3 75.66 -40.29 -37.69
N LYS A 4 76.47 -40.87 -36.78
CA LYS A 4 75.97 -41.70 -35.67
C LYS A 4 75.40 -40.86 -34.53
N VAL A 5 75.96 -39.67 -34.29
CA VAL A 5 75.47 -38.76 -33.24
C VAL A 5 74.13 -38.14 -33.64
N ASN A 6 73.94 -37.84 -34.94
CA ASN A 6 72.70 -37.30 -35.49
C ASN A 6 71.54 -38.32 -35.55
N GLN A 7 71.77 -39.59 -35.21
CA GLN A 7 70.75 -40.65 -35.11
C GLN A 7 70.52 -41.11 -33.66
N THR A 8 71.12 -40.42 -32.69
CA THR A 8 70.92 -40.66 -31.26
C THR A 8 70.14 -39.51 -30.64
N GLY A 9 69.49 -39.72 -29.50
CA GLY A 9 68.65 -38.68 -28.91
C GLY A 9 67.90 -39.16 -27.67
N TRP A 10 66.91 -38.39 -27.26
CA TRP A 10 66.02 -38.71 -26.14
C TRP A 10 64.57 -38.66 -26.59
N ASN A 11 63.75 -39.54 -25.99
CA ASN A 11 62.33 -39.64 -26.31
C ASN A 11 61.53 -38.70 -25.41
N LEU A 12 60.86 -37.72 -26.01
CA LEU A 12 59.94 -36.83 -25.33
C LEU A 12 58.51 -37.38 -25.40
N TYR A 13 57.88 -37.53 -24.23
CA TYR A 13 56.50 -37.98 -24.10
C TYR A 13 55.61 -36.81 -23.69
N THR A 14 54.45 -36.69 -24.33
CA THR A 14 53.42 -35.72 -23.94
C THR A 14 52.18 -36.48 -23.46
N ASN A 15 51.82 -36.31 -22.19
CA ASN A 15 50.65 -36.93 -21.54
C ASN A 15 50.48 -38.44 -21.84
N GLY A 16 51.56 -39.20 -21.87
CA GLY A 16 51.53 -40.65 -22.11
C GLY A 16 51.30 -41.09 -23.57
N GLY A 17 51.37 -40.16 -24.54
CA GLY A 17 51.31 -40.46 -25.97
C GLY A 17 52.57 -41.14 -26.53
N ALA A 18 52.60 -41.38 -27.84
CA ALA A 18 53.79 -41.93 -28.52
C ALA A 18 55.00 -40.99 -28.42
N PRO A 19 56.22 -41.51 -28.27
CA PRO A 19 57.40 -40.67 -28.10
C PRO A 19 57.76 -39.93 -29.38
N ALA A 20 58.16 -38.67 -29.23
CA ALA A 20 58.90 -37.93 -30.24
C ALA A 20 60.40 -38.04 -29.96
N LEU A 21 61.19 -38.53 -30.91
CA LEU A 21 62.65 -38.57 -30.81
C LEU A 21 63.22 -37.17 -31.03
N ILE A 22 63.95 -36.64 -30.04
CA ILE A 22 64.66 -35.36 -30.10
C ILE A 22 66.16 -35.64 -30.27
N ASN A 23 66.72 -35.23 -31.40
CA ASN A 23 68.13 -35.44 -31.74
C ASN A 23 69.01 -34.25 -31.31
N PRO A 24 70.34 -34.43 -31.20
CA PRO A 24 71.28 -33.32 -31.00
C PRO A 24 71.11 -32.24 -32.08
N GLY A 25 70.89 -31.00 -31.64
CA GLY A 25 70.65 -29.84 -32.50
C GLY A 25 69.17 -29.50 -32.72
N ASP A 26 68.24 -30.40 -32.38
CA ASP A 26 66.81 -30.09 -32.35
C ASP A 26 66.51 -29.12 -31.20
N TYR A 27 65.47 -28.30 -31.36
CA TYR A 27 64.99 -27.43 -30.29
C TYR A 27 63.67 -27.93 -29.73
N VAL A 28 63.49 -27.77 -28.42
CA VAL A 28 62.22 -28.01 -27.72
C VAL A 28 61.68 -26.67 -27.26
N ASN A 29 60.46 -26.34 -27.67
CA ASN A 29 59.82 -25.07 -27.33
C ASN A 29 58.67 -25.29 -26.34
N PHE A 30 58.89 -24.88 -25.09
CA PHE A 30 57.84 -24.88 -24.05
C PHE A 30 56.94 -23.66 -24.24
N LYS A 31 55.78 -23.89 -24.84
CA LYS A 31 54.79 -22.84 -25.11
C LYS A 31 53.80 -22.71 -23.96
N SER A 32 53.45 -21.48 -23.63
CA SER A 32 52.30 -21.16 -22.80
C SER A 32 51.00 -21.71 -23.41
N GLY A 33 50.19 -22.37 -22.60
CA GLY A 33 48.81 -22.73 -22.93
C GLY A 33 47.82 -21.64 -22.51
N ASN A 34 46.53 -21.97 -22.50
CA ASN A 34 45.48 -21.02 -22.08
C ASN A 34 45.66 -20.62 -20.61
N ALA A 35 45.73 -19.31 -20.35
CA ALA A 35 45.89 -18.73 -19.02
C ALA A 35 47.10 -19.24 -18.22
N THR A 36 48.13 -19.74 -18.89
CA THR A 36 49.40 -20.14 -18.25
C THR A 36 50.55 -19.33 -18.83
N ASN A 37 51.66 -19.29 -18.13
CA ASN A 37 52.91 -18.77 -18.65
C ASN A 37 54.03 -19.79 -18.41
N ALA A 38 54.62 -20.33 -19.48
CA ALA A 38 55.76 -21.23 -19.37
C ALA A 38 57.05 -20.42 -19.30
N ASN A 39 57.87 -20.64 -18.27
CA ASN A 39 59.16 -19.97 -18.09
C ASN A 39 60.29 -20.99 -18.15
N VAL A 40 61.37 -20.63 -18.83
CA VAL A 40 62.61 -21.41 -18.87
C VAL A 40 63.75 -20.52 -18.42
N VAL A 41 64.44 -20.93 -17.37
CA VAL A 41 65.61 -20.24 -16.83
C VAL A 41 66.81 -21.18 -16.89
N THR A 42 67.92 -20.72 -17.44
CA THR A 42 69.16 -21.50 -17.54
C THR A 42 70.19 -20.97 -16.55
N GLU A 43 70.60 -21.82 -15.62
CA GLU A 43 71.59 -21.50 -14.60
C GLU A 43 72.88 -22.28 -14.89
N ALA A 44 74.02 -21.58 -14.90
CA ALA A 44 75.29 -22.14 -15.36
C ALA A 44 75.75 -23.39 -14.56
N SER A 45 75.28 -23.56 -13.33
CA SER A 45 75.62 -24.68 -12.44
C SER A 45 74.54 -25.75 -12.29
N GLU A 46 73.30 -25.50 -12.71
CA GLU A 46 72.14 -26.38 -12.44
C GLU A 46 71.41 -26.87 -13.69
N GLY A 47 71.78 -26.36 -14.88
CA GLY A 47 71.10 -26.70 -16.14
C GLY A 47 69.90 -25.78 -16.39
N ALA A 48 68.81 -26.33 -16.94
CA ALA A 48 67.61 -25.56 -17.27
C ALA A 48 66.45 -25.92 -16.34
N THR A 49 65.85 -24.92 -15.72
CA THR A 49 64.63 -25.04 -14.90
C THR A 49 63.43 -24.58 -15.71
N ILE A 50 62.36 -25.38 -15.68
CA ILE A 50 61.09 -25.07 -16.35
C ILE A 50 60.03 -24.90 -15.27
N SER A 51 59.32 -23.77 -15.29
CA SER A 51 58.18 -23.51 -14.42
C SER A 51 56.95 -23.09 -15.23
N TYR A 52 55.78 -23.21 -14.60
CA TYR A 52 54.51 -22.80 -15.18
C TYR A 52 53.75 -21.93 -14.18
N ASP A 53 53.49 -20.70 -14.58
CA ASP A 53 52.61 -19.81 -13.83
C ASP A 53 51.18 -19.89 -14.37
N VAL A 54 50.24 -19.41 -13.56
CA VAL A 54 48.84 -19.20 -13.96
C VAL A 54 48.58 -17.71 -13.99
N ASN A 55 47.98 -17.24 -15.08
CA ASN A 55 47.56 -15.84 -15.23
C ASN A 55 46.24 -15.62 -14.50
N VAL A 56 46.21 -14.65 -13.59
CA VAL A 56 45.02 -14.28 -12.81
C VAL A 56 44.76 -12.78 -12.91
N ASP A 57 43.49 -12.38 -12.77
CA ASP A 57 43.10 -10.96 -12.81
C ASP A 57 43.38 -10.21 -11.50
N ASN A 58 43.75 -10.94 -10.43
CA ASN A 58 43.95 -10.47 -9.06
C ASN A 58 42.75 -9.73 -8.44
N THR A 59 41.61 -9.71 -9.14
CA THR A 59 40.38 -9.01 -8.76
C THR A 59 39.35 -10.01 -8.27
N THR A 60 39.12 -11.09 -9.03
CA THR A 60 38.19 -12.16 -8.70
C THR A 60 38.93 -13.41 -8.20
N ILE A 61 40.02 -13.79 -8.85
CA ILE A 61 40.89 -14.91 -8.46
C ILE A 61 42.30 -14.37 -8.28
N LYS A 62 42.98 -14.83 -7.23
CA LYS A 62 44.36 -14.48 -6.93
C LYS A 62 45.18 -15.69 -6.56
N ILE A 63 46.48 -15.61 -6.73
CA ILE A 63 47.41 -16.56 -6.13
C ILE A 63 47.50 -16.21 -4.63
N ASP A 64 47.50 -17.22 -3.76
CA ASP A 64 47.61 -16.97 -2.32
C ASP A 64 48.98 -16.37 -1.97
N PRO A 65 49.13 -15.71 -0.81
CA PRO A 65 50.39 -15.06 -0.45
C PRO A 65 51.61 -15.99 -0.40
N ASN A 66 51.40 -17.30 -0.23
CA ASN A 66 52.46 -18.30 -0.22
C ASN A 66 52.83 -18.80 -1.64
N GLY A 67 52.13 -18.37 -2.68
CA GLY A 67 52.41 -18.74 -4.07
C GLY A 67 51.97 -20.14 -4.50
N ASN A 68 51.26 -20.88 -3.65
CA ASN A 68 51.08 -22.32 -3.79
C ASN A 68 49.65 -22.74 -4.18
N LYS A 69 48.67 -21.83 -4.15
CA LYS A 69 47.28 -22.12 -4.54
C LYS A 69 46.57 -20.92 -5.13
N LEU A 70 45.58 -21.19 -5.97
CA LEU A 70 44.58 -20.20 -6.36
C LEU A 70 43.56 -20.01 -5.23
N THR A 71 43.14 -18.77 -5.01
CA THR A 71 42.11 -18.41 -4.04
C THR A 71 41.12 -17.44 -4.66
N ALA A 72 39.84 -17.60 -4.32
CA ALA A 72 38.84 -16.58 -4.63
C ALA A 72 39.12 -15.33 -3.81
N ASN A 73 39.07 -14.17 -4.47
CA ASN A 73 39.13 -12.89 -3.82
C ASN A 73 37.70 -12.45 -3.50
N THR A 74 37.26 -12.78 -2.29
CA THR A 74 35.90 -12.48 -1.83
C THR A 74 35.84 -11.13 -1.13
N GLY A 75 34.72 -10.43 -1.30
CA GLY A 75 34.41 -9.18 -0.63
C GLY A 75 33.23 -9.30 0.32
N ASP A 76 33.04 -8.31 1.19
CA ASP A 76 31.90 -8.19 2.10
C ASP A 76 31.04 -6.96 1.78
N VAL A 77 29.93 -6.84 2.50
CA VAL A 77 29.04 -5.68 2.48
C VAL A 77 28.97 -5.05 3.86
N ASP A 78 28.81 -3.73 3.89
CA ASP A 78 28.57 -3.02 5.13
C ASP A 78 27.10 -3.12 5.57
N SER A 79 26.90 -3.08 6.87
CA SER A 79 25.56 -3.00 7.46
C SER A 79 24.94 -1.64 7.15
N VAL A 80 23.62 -1.61 7.00
CA VAL A 80 22.87 -0.38 6.74
C VAL A 80 22.98 0.56 7.94
N THR A 81 23.30 1.83 7.69
CA THR A 81 23.15 2.90 8.69
C THR A 81 21.76 3.53 8.59
N ASN A 82 21.08 3.68 9.73
CA ASN A 82 19.77 4.33 9.82
C ASN A 82 19.91 5.82 10.18
N THR A 83 20.95 6.48 9.67
CA THR A 83 21.17 7.90 9.99
C THR A 83 20.10 8.76 9.30
N GLU A 84 19.44 9.58 10.10
CA GLU A 84 18.33 10.46 9.71
C GLU A 84 18.75 11.45 8.59
N GLY A 85 17.86 11.69 7.62
CA GLY A 85 18.08 12.67 6.55
C GLY A 85 19.04 12.26 5.41
N ASN A 86 19.50 11.01 5.36
CA ASN A 86 20.36 10.51 4.27
C ASN A 86 19.54 9.86 3.14
N SER A 87 19.71 10.32 1.89
CA SER A 87 19.06 9.75 0.70
C SER A 87 19.39 8.27 0.43
N LYS A 88 20.36 7.69 1.14
CA LYS A 88 20.76 6.28 1.07
C LYS A 88 20.37 5.46 2.31
N LYS A 89 19.50 5.99 3.20
CA LYS A 89 18.98 5.25 4.35
C LYS A 89 18.35 3.93 3.88
N GLY A 90 18.65 2.82 4.56
CA GLY A 90 18.13 1.50 4.17
C GLY A 90 18.99 0.71 3.17
N GLN A 91 19.92 1.37 2.49
CA GLN A 91 20.74 0.74 1.45
C GLN A 91 21.97 0.01 2.02
N VAL A 92 22.18 -1.22 1.58
CA VAL A 92 23.42 -1.97 1.79
C VAL A 92 24.50 -1.45 0.85
N THR A 93 25.71 -1.24 1.37
CA THR A 93 26.83 -0.73 0.57
C THR A 93 27.97 -1.72 0.51
N ILE A 94 28.75 -1.65 -0.58
CA ILE A 94 30.02 -2.38 -0.68
C ILE A 94 30.92 -1.97 0.49
N HIS A 95 31.54 -2.97 1.14
CA HIS A 95 32.46 -2.75 2.23
C HIS A 95 33.60 -1.82 1.83
N LYS A 96 33.90 -0.85 2.70
CA LYS A 96 35.08 0.02 2.59
C LYS A 96 35.91 -0.09 3.85
N ASP A 97 37.22 -0.05 3.67
CA ASP A 97 38.13 0.04 4.81
C ASP A 97 37.89 1.37 5.55
N SER A 98 37.67 1.31 6.87
CA SER A 98 37.39 2.52 7.66
C SER A 98 38.60 3.45 7.79
N LEU A 99 39.82 2.92 7.68
CA LEU A 99 41.07 3.67 7.72
C LEU A 99 41.51 4.12 6.32
N GLU A 100 41.14 3.37 5.28
CA GLU A 100 41.39 3.72 3.87
C GLU A 100 40.11 3.66 3.02
N PRO A 101 39.19 4.65 3.07
CA PRO A 101 37.90 4.59 2.37
C PRO A 101 37.96 4.47 0.84
N SER A 102 39.12 4.73 0.23
CA SER A 102 39.38 4.50 -1.20
C SER A 102 39.56 3.01 -1.53
N LYS A 103 39.90 2.18 -0.53
CA LYS A 103 39.94 0.73 -0.63
C LYS A 103 38.53 0.19 -0.37
N THR A 104 38.00 -0.47 -1.39
CA THR A 104 36.66 -1.06 -1.33
C THR A 104 36.70 -2.48 -1.85
N ASP A 105 35.68 -3.25 -1.51
CA ASP A 105 35.48 -4.60 -2.02
C ASP A 105 34.86 -4.65 -3.42
N SER A 106 34.82 -3.52 -4.14
CA SER A 106 34.31 -3.46 -5.50
C SER A 106 35.08 -4.39 -6.45
N GLY A 107 34.33 -5.14 -7.27
CA GLY A 107 34.89 -6.12 -8.20
C GLY A 107 35.25 -7.48 -7.59
N LYS A 108 35.25 -7.61 -6.26
CA LYS A 108 35.45 -8.89 -5.58
C LYS A 108 34.23 -9.80 -5.72
N LEU A 109 34.45 -11.11 -5.55
CA LEU A 109 33.38 -12.10 -5.58
C LEU A 109 32.52 -12.04 -4.30
N ALA A 110 31.21 -12.16 -4.45
CA ALA A 110 30.30 -12.35 -3.31
C ALA A 110 30.30 -13.82 -2.85
N THR A 111 30.13 -14.05 -1.55
CA THR A 111 29.88 -15.38 -0.99
C THR A 111 28.40 -15.54 -0.67
N VAL A 112 27.97 -16.78 -0.39
CA VAL A 112 26.60 -17.03 0.08
C VAL A 112 26.32 -16.24 1.36
N ASP A 113 27.30 -16.18 2.28
CA ASP A 113 27.16 -15.42 3.53
C ASP A 113 26.97 -13.92 3.26
N THR A 114 27.68 -13.35 2.30
CA THR A 114 27.59 -11.90 2.03
C THR A 114 26.27 -11.54 1.36
N VAL A 115 25.73 -12.44 0.53
CA VAL A 115 24.36 -12.30 -0.02
C VAL A 115 23.32 -12.38 1.09
N VAL A 116 23.43 -13.35 2.01
CA VAL A 116 22.51 -13.48 3.16
C VAL A 116 22.56 -12.24 4.05
N LYS A 117 23.76 -11.73 4.36
CA LYS A 117 23.95 -10.47 5.10
C LYS A 117 23.29 -9.31 4.38
N ALA A 118 23.53 -9.15 3.08
CA ALA A 118 22.95 -8.05 2.30
C ALA A 118 21.41 -8.08 2.34
N VAL A 119 20.79 -9.24 2.09
CA VAL A 119 19.33 -9.37 2.08
C VAL A 119 18.73 -9.07 3.47
N ASN A 120 19.32 -9.60 4.54
CA ASN A 120 18.78 -9.44 5.88
C ASN A 120 19.04 -8.04 6.47
N ASN A 121 20.08 -7.35 6.00
CA ASN A 121 20.43 -6.00 6.44
C ASN A 121 19.66 -4.92 5.69
N ALA A 122 19.29 -5.13 4.42
CA ALA A 122 18.57 -4.15 3.62
C ALA A 122 17.23 -3.76 4.29
N LYS A 123 16.94 -2.45 4.34
CA LYS A 123 15.70 -1.91 4.91
C LYS A 123 14.98 -1.01 3.90
N TRP A 124 13.66 -1.00 3.98
CA TRP A 124 12.78 0.03 3.42
C TRP A 124 12.01 0.69 4.56
N PHE A 125 11.40 1.85 4.34
CA PHE A 125 10.74 2.61 5.38
C PHE A 125 9.26 2.81 5.04
N ALA A 126 8.38 2.50 5.99
CA ALA A 126 6.95 2.75 5.90
C ALA A 126 6.63 3.99 6.72
N LYS A 127 6.19 5.06 6.06
CA LYS A 127 5.77 6.29 6.72
C LYS A 127 4.27 6.50 6.58
N ALA A 128 3.60 6.75 7.69
CA ALA A 128 2.24 7.28 7.73
C ALA A 128 2.29 8.77 8.09
N ASP A 129 1.83 9.63 7.18
CA ASP A 129 1.70 11.07 7.42
C ASP A 129 0.23 11.47 7.25
N ASN A 130 -0.35 12.03 8.32
CA ASN A 130 -1.74 12.49 8.34
C ASN A 130 -1.78 14.01 8.36
N ASN A 131 -1.32 14.65 7.30
CA ASN A 131 -1.40 16.10 7.13
C ASN A 131 -2.83 16.54 6.72
N GLY A 132 -3.82 16.28 7.60
CA GLY A 132 -5.15 16.90 7.55
C GLY A 132 -6.37 16.00 7.27
N GLY A 133 -6.23 14.66 7.20
CA GLY A 133 -7.35 13.71 7.06
C GLY A 133 -7.58 12.91 8.34
N GLU A 134 -8.82 12.82 8.81
CA GLU A 134 -9.15 12.29 10.14
C GLU A 134 -9.06 10.75 10.23
N ILE A 135 -8.25 10.24 11.16
CA ILE A 135 -8.17 8.82 11.58
C ILE A 135 -8.86 8.71 12.94
N ALA A 136 -9.86 7.82 13.05
CA ALA A 136 -10.79 7.72 14.19
C ALA A 136 -10.33 6.75 15.29
N ASP A 137 -9.06 6.80 15.69
CA ASP A 137 -8.67 6.29 17.01
C ASP A 137 -8.15 7.47 17.87
N ASN A 138 -8.20 7.28 19.18
CA ASN A 138 -7.83 8.28 20.18
C ASN A 138 -6.31 8.49 20.31
N ALA A 139 -5.49 7.70 19.61
CA ALA A 139 -4.06 7.85 19.46
C ALA A 139 -3.75 8.50 18.10
N LYS A 140 -3.92 9.82 18.04
CA LYS A 140 -3.51 10.66 16.90
C LYS A 140 -1.99 10.82 16.82
N THR A 141 -1.26 9.72 16.73
CA THR A 141 0.17 9.77 16.48
C THR A 141 0.38 9.63 14.97
N ASN A 142 0.83 10.70 14.33
CA ASN A 142 1.66 10.53 13.13
C ASN A 142 2.90 9.71 13.53
N ASP A 143 3.76 9.35 12.59
CA ASP A 143 5.14 8.98 12.93
C ASP A 143 5.90 10.25 13.44
N ALA A 144 5.35 10.95 14.42
CA ALA A 144 5.88 12.19 14.99
C ALA A 144 7.16 11.92 15.79
N ASP A 145 7.29 10.69 16.32
CA ASP A 145 8.48 10.21 17.00
C ASP A 145 9.53 9.63 16.02
N ASP A 146 9.20 9.47 14.73
CA ASP A 146 10.11 9.01 13.67
C ASP A 146 9.86 9.77 12.36
N ALA A 147 10.58 10.88 12.18
CA ALA A 147 10.44 11.77 11.02
C ALA A 147 10.63 11.04 9.68
N ASP A 148 11.32 9.90 9.66
CA ASP A 148 11.59 9.11 8.47
C ASP A 148 10.69 7.87 8.30
N GLY A 149 9.84 7.56 9.29
CA GLY A 149 8.93 6.39 9.31
C GLY A 149 9.59 5.08 9.77
N GLN A 150 8.77 4.05 9.99
CA GLN A 150 9.20 2.76 10.53
C GLN A 150 10.10 1.99 9.56
N ALA A 151 11.29 1.57 10.01
CA ALA A 151 12.17 0.67 9.26
C ALA A 151 11.58 -0.74 9.15
N MET A 152 11.67 -1.32 7.95
CA MET A 152 11.16 -2.63 7.56
C MET A 152 12.25 -3.41 6.81
N GLY A 153 12.60 -4.59 7.29
CA GLY A 153 13.57 -5.50 6.69
C GLY A 153 12.95 -6.81 6.20
N ALA A 154 13.83 -7.71 5.73
CA ALA A 154 13.42 -9.04 5.34
C ALA A 154 12.75 -9.79 6.51
N GLY A 155 11.55 -10.30 6.27
CA GLY A 155 10.75 -11.02 7.27
C GLY A 155 9.83 -10.14 8.12
N ASP A 156 9.94 -8.81 8.04
CA ASP A 156 9.06 -7.92 8.79
C ASP A 156 7.64 -7.89 8.24
N LYS A 157 6.65 -7.69 9.13
CA LYS A 157 5.22 -7.71 8.79
C LYS A 157 4.65 -6.29 8.71
N LEU A 158 4.32 -5.84 7.51
CA LEU A 158 3.46 -4.67 7.33
C LEU A 158 2.00 -5.04 7.62
N THR A 159 1.35 -4.35 8.56
CA THR A 159 -0.07 -4.53 8.85
C THR A 159 -0.83 -3.24 8.61
N LEU A 160 -1.80 -3.26 7.70
CA LEU A 160 -2.72 -2.16 7.44
C LEU A 160 -4.04 -2.48 8.15
N LYS A 161 -4.39 -1.71 9.18
CA LYS A 161 -5.66 -1.85 9.91
C LYS A 161 -6.63 -0.78 9.46
N ALA A 162 -7.89 -1.17 9.28
CA ALA A 162 -8.98 -0.27 8.93
C ALA A 162 -9.88 -0.04 10.15
N GLY A 163 -10.35 1.20 10.34
CA GLY A 163 -11.35 1.53 11.37
C GLY A 163 -12.77 1.11 10.98
N LYS A 164 -13.74 1.34 11.88
CA LYS A 164 -15.13 0.83 11.80
C LYS A 164 -15.84 1.00 10.44
N ASN A 165 -15.64 2.11 9.72
CA ASN A 165 -16.34 2.39 8.46
C ASN A 165 -15.47 2.18 7.21
N LEU A 166 -14.21 1.78 7.37
CA LEU A 166 -13.28 1.52 6.28
C LEU A 166 -12.96 0.03 6.24
N ARG A 167 -12.76 -0.49 5.04
CA ARG A 167 -12.37 -1.87 4.79
C ARG A 167 -11.16 -1.89 3.88
N VAL A 168 -10.17 -2.69 4.27
CA VAL A 168 -8.97 -2.97 3.49
C VAL A 168 -8.97 -4.44 3.14
N LYS A 169 -8.98 -4.74 1.85
CA LYS A 169 -8.90 -6.10 1.33
C LYS A 169 -7.62 -6.25 0.52
N ARG A 170 -6.88 -7.33 0.75
CA ARG A 170 -5.79 -7.73 -0.14
C ARG A 170 -6.19 -8.94 -0.96
N ASP A 171 -5.93 -8.89 -2.26
CA ASP A 171 -6.00 -10.03 -3.16
C ASP A 171 -4.73 -10.07 -4.02
N GLY A 172 -3.87 -11.07 -3.76
CA GLY A 172 -2.52 -11.10 -4.32
C GLY A 172 -1.74 -9.80 -4.03
N ALA A 173 -1.29 -9.12 -5.08
CA ALA A 173 -0.56 -7.86 -4.98
C ALA A 173 -1.47 -6.62 -4.83
N ASN A 174 -2.78 -6.76 -5.00
CA ASN A 174 -3.70 -5.63 -4.98
C ASN A 174 -4.23 -5.39 -3.56
N PHE A 175 -4.19 -4.13 -3.14
CA PHE A 175 -4.89 -3.65 -1.96
C PHE A 175 -6.07 -2.79 -2.41
N THR A 176 -7.26 -3.11 -1.91
CA THR A 176 -8.49 -2.35 -2.16
C THR A 176 -8.93 -1.69 -0.86
N PHE A 177 -9.13 -0.38 -0.93
CA PHE A 177 -9.70 0.42 0.15
C PHE A 177 -11.13 0.79 -0.24
N ALA A 178 -12.08 0.55 0.64
CA ALA A 178 -13.48 0.95 0.44
C ALA A 178 -14.11 1.37 1.77
N THR A 179 -15.21 2.13 1.70
CA THR A 179 -16.10 2.29 2.86
C THR A 179 -16.95 1.04 3.00
N ASP A 180 -17.36 0.68 4.21
CA ASP A 180 -18.31 -0.43 4.38
C ASP A 180 -19.66 -0.12 3.71
N ASN A 181 -20.48 -1.16 3.46
CA ASN A 181 -21.82 -0.95 2.90
C ASN A 181 -22.74 -0.26 3.91
N ASP A 182 -22.64 -0.64 5.18
CA ASP A 182 -23.37 -0.05 6.30
C ASP A 182 -22.41 0.74 7.19
N VAL A 183 -22.44 2.06 7.06
CA VAL A 183 -21.57 2.96 7.83
C VAL A 183 -22.33 3.62 8.97
N THR A 184 -21.71 3.75 10.13
CA THR A 184 -22.30 4.44 11.29
C THR A 184 -21.45 5.66 11.65
N PHE A 185 -22.09 6.81 11.77
CA PHE A 185 -21.45 8.04 12.25
C PHE A 185 -22.15 8.53 13.52
N ASN A 186 -21.38 9.04 14.47
CA ASN A 186 -21.96 9.67 15.68
C ASN A 186 -22.55 11.05 15.36
N LYS A 187 -21.96 11.77 14.40
CA LYS A 187 -22.44 13.07 13.90
C LYS A 187 -22.12 13.18 12.42
N VAL A 188 -23.06 13.73 11.66
CA VAL A 188 -22.88 14.09 10.25
C VAL A 188 -23.17 15.58 10.11
N THR A 189 -22.21 16.33 9.59
CA THR A 189 -22.43 17.71 9.14
C THR A 189 -22.26 17.69 7.63
N SER A 190 -23.31 18.07 6.90
CA SER A 190 -23.32 18.11 5.44
C SER A 190 -23.83 19.47 4.99
N ASN A 191 -23.27 20.00 3.89
CA ASN A 191 -23.80 21.22 3.27
C ASN A 191 -25.26 21.03 2.83
N GLU A 192 -25.58 19.82 2.33
CA GLU A 192 -26.93 19.41 1.97
C GLU A 192 -27.10 17.93 2.35
N PHE A 193 -28.25 17.59 2.93
CA PHE A 193 -28.64 16.20 3.20
C PHE A 193 -29.77 15.80 2.25
N VAL A 194 -29.43 15.04 1.21
CA VAL A 194 -30.40 14.50 0.26
C VAL A 194 -30.62 13.02 0.55
N VAL A 195 -31.86 12.64 0.82
CA VAL A 195 -32.29 11.23 0.82
C VAL A 195 -32.70 10.90 -0.60
N ASN A 196 -32.13 9.84 -1.20
CA ASN A 196 -32.46 9.41 -2.56
C ASN A 196 -33.99 9.32 -2.78
N PRO A 197 -34.52 9.47 -4.00
CA PRO A 197 -35.97 9.50 -4.25
C PRO A 197 -36.76 8.30 -3.71
N ASN A 198 -36.10 7.15 -3.55
CA ASN A 198 -36.65 5.92 -2.95
C ASN A 198 -36.07 5.61 -1.56
N GLY A 199 -35.24 6.48 -1.03
CA GLY A 199 -34.66 6.38 0.30
C GLY A 199 -35.69 6.72 1.38
N LYS A 200 -35.53 6.13 2.56
CA LYS A 200 -36.41 6.38 3.70
C LYS A 200 -35.75 7.36 4.66
N PHE A 201 -36.42 8.46 4.98
CA PHE A 201 -36.09 9.26 6.14
C PHE A 201 -36.93 8.78 7.34
N THR A 202 -36.26 8.42 8.44
CA THR A 202 -36.95 8.02 9.68
C THR A 202 -36.42 8.87 10.82
N VAL A 203 -37.32 9.44 11.60
CA VAL A 203 -37.01 10.16 12.83
C VAL A 203 -37.28 9.23 14.01
N GLY A 204 -36.35 9.17 14.96
CA GLY A 204 -36.49 8.32 16.14
C GLY A 204 -37.68 8.73 17.01
N SER A 205 -38.29 7.75 17.70
CA SER A 205 -39.41 7.99 18.62
C SER A 205 -39.04 9.03 19.68
N GLY A 206 -39.95 9.96 19.95
CA GLY A 206 -39.78 11.01 20.97
C GLY A 206 -38.91 12.19 20.55
N ALA A 207 -38.40 12.21 19.31
CA ALA A 207 -37.68 13.37 18.79
C ALA A 207 -38.63 14.48 18.32
N THR A 208 -38.21 15.73 18.51
CA THR A 208 -38.90 16.91 18.00
C THR A 208 -38.35 17.30 16.63
N ILE A 209 -39.24 17.52 15.66
CA ILE A 209 -38.87 18.05 14.34
C ILE A 209 -39.05 19.56 14.37
N ASN A 210 -37.95 20.31 14.28
CA ASN A 210 -37.97 21.76 14.10
C ASN A 210 -37.65 22.08 12.63
N MET A 211 -38.59 22.72 11.93
CA MET A 211 -38.44 23.09 10.53
C MET A 211 -37.71 24.43 10.31
N GLY A 212 -37.26 25.10 11.37
CA GLY A 212 -36.53 26.37 11.27
C GLY A 212 -37.33 27.46 10.55
N ASP A 213 -38.60 27.60 10.91
CA ASP A 213 -39.57 28.56 10.34
C ASP A 213 -39.89 28.36 8.84
N ASN A 214 -39.54 27.21 8.26
CA ASN A 214 -39.87 26.88 6.87
C ASN A 214 -41.29 26.32 6.70
N ILE A 215 -41.86 26.54 5.51
CA ILE A 215 -43.14 25.95 5.09
C ILE A 215 -42.94 24.50 4.65
N ILE A 216 -43.78 23.60 5.15
CA ILE A 216 -43.83 22.21 4.69
C ILE A 216 -44.78 22.12 3.49
N HIS A 217 -44.24 21.96 2.29
CA HIS A 217 -45.03 21.67 1.09
C HIS A 217 -45.31 20.17 0.94
N GLY A 218 -46.29 19.81 0.11
CA GLY A 218 -46.56 18.41 -0.24
C GLY A 218 -47.26 17.57 0.83
N VAL A 219 -47.85 18.20 1.85
CA VAL A 219 -48.62 17.51 2.90
C VAL A 219 -49.99 17.08 2.33
N ALA A 220 -50.18 15.76 2.18
CA ALA A 220 -51.46 15.17 1.79
C ALA A 220 -52.56 15.41 2.84
N THR A 221 -53.83 15.19 2.48
CA THR A 221 -54.96 15.29 3.41
C THR A 221 -54.81 14.24 4.52
N GLY A 222 -54.72 14.67 5.76
CA GLY A 222 -54.70 13.79 6.92
C GLY A 222 -56.03 13.04 7.09
N VAL A 223 -55.96 11.74 7.40
CA VAL A 223 -57.13 10.87 7.57
C VAL A 223 -57.21 10.35 9.01
N ALA A 224 -56.08 9.98 9.60
CA ALA A 224 -56.01 9.56 11.00
C ALA A 224 -55.87 10.77 11.94
N ASP A 225 -56.28 10.61 13.20
CA ASP A 225 -56.19 11.66 14.23
C ASP A 225 -54.75 12.13 14.50
N THR A 226 -53.74 11.34 14.09
CA THR A 226 -52.31 11.63 14.25
C THR A 226 -51.66 12.23 13.00
N ASP A 227 -52.38 12.38 11.90
CA ASP A 227 -51.84 12.93 10.67
C ASP A 227 -51.72 14.45 10.73
N ALA A 228 -50.76 15.00 9.97
CA ALA A 228 -50.67 16.44 9.79
C ALA A 228 -51.88 16.98 8.99
N VAL A 229 -52.37 18.16 9.36
CA VAL A 229 -53.47 18.86 8.67
C VAL A 229 -52.87 19.84 7.66
N ASN A 230 -53.34 19.80 6.41
CA ASN A 230 -52.93 20.77 5.40
C ASN A 230 -53.89 21.98 5.33
N VAL A 231 -53.47 23.04 4.62
CA VAL A 231 -54.25 24.29 4.52
C VAL A 231 -55.61 24.08 3.84
N ALA A 232 -55.74 23.10 2.94
CA ALA A 232 -57.02 22.81 2.29
C ALA A 232 -58.06 22.27 3.28
N GLN A 233 -57.64 21.38 4.19
CA GLN A 233 -58.49 20.90 5.28
C GLN A 233 -58.90 22.02 6.24
N LEU A 234 -57.97 22.93 6.59
CA LEU A 234 -58.30 24.08 7.43
C LEU A 234 -59.32 25.00 6.77
N LYS A 235 -59.15 25.29 5.47
CA LYS A 235 -60.10 26.10 4.69
C LYS A 235 -61.46 25.43 4.54
N SER A 236 -61.52 24.10 4.44
CA SER A 236 -62.82 23.41 4.37
C SER A 236 -63.57 23.43 5.71
N THR A 237 -62.87 23.61 6.83
CA THR A 237 -63.48 23.80 8.15
C THR A 237 -63.83 25.26 8.47
N GLU A 238 -63.30 26.23 7.71
CA GLU A 238 -63.59 27.66 7.91
C GLU A 238 -65.02 27.98 7.47
N HIS A 239 -65.96 27.81 8.40
CA HIS A 239 -67.30 28.35 8.27
C HIS A 239 -67.23 29.88 8.30
N HIS A 240 -67.33 30.51 7.14
CA HIS A 240 -67.61 31.94 7.06
C HIS A 240 -69.02 32.18 7.62
N ILE A 241 -69.12 32.44 8.93
CA ILE A 241 -70.38 32.85 9.54
C ILE A 241 -70.55 34.35 9.23
N THR A 242 -71.02 34.66 8.03
CA THR A 242 -71.49 36.02 7.72
C THR A 242 -72.81 36.24 8.46
N PRO A 243 -72.95 37.29 9.30
CA PRO A 243 -74.24 37.63 9.91
C PRO A 243 -75.24 37.93 8.80
N ALA A 244 -76.42 37.31 8.88
CA ALA A 244 -77.50 37.55 7.92
C ALA A 244 -77.98 39.00 8.01
N THR A 245 -77.95 39.59 9.21
CA THR A 245 -78.23 41.00 9.45
C THR A 245 -77.36 41.53 10.59
N TYR A 246 -77.05 42.82 10.53
CA TYR A 246 -76.60 43.59 11.69
C TYR A 246 -77.57 44.74 11.91
N VAL A 247 -77.90 45.01 13.17
CA VAL A 247 -78.71 46.17 13.56
C VAL A 247 -77.93 46.95 14.59
N TYR A 248 -77.69 48.23 14.31
CA TYR A 248 -77.12 49.17 15.26
C TYR A 248 -78.24 49.90 16.01
N ASN A 249 -78.19 49.88 17.33
CA ASN A 249 -79.07 50.65 18.17
C ASN A 249 -78.31 51.89 18.68
N ASP A 250 -78.69 53.06 18.16
CA ASP A 250 -78.02 54.32 18.50
C ASP A 250 -78.34 54.81 19.92
N ALA A 251 -79.44 54.33 20.52
CA ALA A 251 -79.88 54.76 21.85
C ALA A 251 -79.02 54.14 22.98
N ASP A 252 -78.59 52.89 22.81
CA ASP A 252 -77.73 52.17 23.76
C ASP A 252 -76.31 51.92 23.22
N LYS A 253 -76.02 52.39 22.00
CA LYS A 253 -74.75 52.21 21.27
C LYS A 253 -74.37 50.73 21.09
N SER A 254 -75.34 49.82 21.03
CA SER A 254 -75.11 48.39 20.84
C SER A 254 -75.26 47.94 19.38
N VAL A 255 -74.57 46.86 19.03
CA VAL A 255 -74.71 46.16 17.73
C VAL A 255 -75.25 44.76 17.99
N THR A 256 -76.36 44.40 17.37
CA THR A 256 -76.90 43.03 17.39
C THR A 256 -76.59 42.36 16.06
N LEU A 257 -75.98 41.17 16.11
CA LEU A 257 -75.62 40.35 14.96
C LEU A 257 -76.54 39.13 14.93
N THR A 258 -77.28 38.93 13.84
CA THR A 258 -78.15 37.75 13.68
C THR A 258 -77.51 36.79 12.69
N TYR A 259 -77.35 35.53 13.09
CA TYR A 259 -76.73 34.49 12.26
C TYR A 259 -77.76 33.42 11.88
N THR A 260 -77.76 32.99 10.62
CA THR A 260 -78.58 31.86 10.18
C THR A 260 -77.79 30.58 10.35
N CYS A 261 -78.16 29.74 11.31
CA CYS A 261 -77.58 28.41 11.45
C CYS A 261 -78.29 27.44 10.50
N LEU A 262 -77.60 26.97 9.45
CA LEU A 262 -78.02 25.80 8.69
C LEU A 262 -77.55 24.57 9.47
N LEU A 263 -78.43 23.98 10.29
CA LEU A 263 -78.17 22.69 10.92
C LEU A 263 -78.06 21.61 9.84
N TYR A 264 -76.84 21.10 9.61
CA TYR A 264 -76.65 19.90 8.80
C TYR A 264 -77.12 18.69 9.62
N THR A 265 -78.27 18.13 9.26
CA THR A 265 -78.72 16.85 9.81
C THR A 265 -78.06 15.73 8.99
N SER A 266 -77.21 14.93 9.62
CA SER A 266 -76.63 13.73 9.02
C SER A 266 -77.75 12.72 8.68
N PRO A 267 -77.69 12.02 7.54
CA PRO A 267 -78.73 11.07 7.17
C PRO A 267 -78.67 9.81 8.07
N SER A 268 -79.84 9.45 8.63
CA SER A 268 -80.08 8.27 9.47
C SER A 268 -79.71 6.95 8.76
N PRO A 269 -79.22 5.91 9.48
CA PRO A 269 -78.97 4.60 8.88
C PRO A 269 -80.30 3.98 8.40
N ARG A 270 -80.28 3.41 7.19
CA ARG A 270 -81.42 2.70 6.59
C ARG A 270 -81.71 1.41 7.37
N ASP A 271 -82.81 1.37 8.11
CA ASP A 271 -83.43 0.11 8.52
C ASP A 271 -84.00 -0.60 7.29
N THR A 272 -83.55 -1.83 7.11
CA THR A 272 -83.99 -2.75 6.07
C THR A 272 -85.13 -3.58 6.66
N GLU A 273 -86.38 -3.17 6.46
CA GLU A 273 -87.51 -4.07 6.67
C GLU A 273 -88.29 -4.29 5.38
N ARG A 274 -88.24 -5.55 4.95
CA ARG A 274 -89.00 -6.11 3.83
C ARG A 274 -90.49 -6.11 4.16
N SER A 275 -91.26 -5.47 3.29
CA SER A 275 -92.68 -5.76 3.11
C SER A 275 -92.88 -7.21 2.64
N ARG A 276 -93.74 -7.95 3.34
CA ARG A 276 -94.81 -8.77 2.75
C ARG A 276 -95.71 -9.39 3.82
N MET A 277 -96.98 -8.99 3.83
CA MET A 277 -98.09 -9.86 4.22
C MET A 277 -98.87 -10.23 2.95
N PRO A 278 -99.61 -11.38 2.96
CA PRO A 278 -100.20 -12.01 1.77
C PRO A 278 -101.25 -11.17 1.06
#